data_AF-A0A428RPZ1-F1
#
_entry.id   AF-A0A428RPZ1-F1
#
_cell.length_a   1.000
_cell.length_b   1.000
_cell.length_c   1.000
_cell.angle_alpha   90.00
_cell.angle_beta   90.00
_cell.angle_gamma   90.00
#
_symmetry.space_group_name_H-M   'P 1'
#
loop_
_entity.id
_entity.type
_entity.pdbx_description
1 polymer ?
#
loop_
_entity_poly.entity_id
_entity_poly.type
_entity_poly.pdbx_seq_one_letter_code
_entity_poly.pdbx_strand_id
1 'polypeptide(L)'
;MSKLYHQCLDAASAWELQATGTTTDFIAAFFMPPSVFDIELSWNMFKLGCQYAEKIELHRLDNDPNSNSTNLDNSVLNAGRKGFWELVTMDVYFRLIHNKPPAIMACRPDAKVNLPWLSDPGSQVGEETTTTTRFLIDSRRTFILMDFFQSLEDYKARPDLDLVSTTEALCRDIETLYEQWEIDAWVRKMIESDGQLWTIAGVALEGYTCIIFMLRRAISVRSGIPENQELDPEVTNHPLVLNASRYILEIVALLLAAIPSMGTVAVTV
;
A
#
# COMPACT_ATOMS: atom_id res chain seq x y z
N MET A 1 17.94 -4.33 18.30
CA MET A 1 17.09 -3.45 17.47
C MET A 1 17.57 -1.99 17.42
N SER A 2 17.92 -1.32 18.53
CA SER A 2 18.32 0.12 18.52
C SER A 2 19.57 0.47 17.66
N LYS A 3 20.63 -0.36 17.66
CA LYS A 3 21.84 -0.07 16.85
C LYS A 3 21.61 -0.10 15.33
N LEU A 4 20.85 -1.08 14.84
CA LEU A 4 20.53 -1.21 13.40
C LEU A 4 19.68 -0.02 12.94
N TYR A 5 18.70 0.38 13.75
CA TYR A 5 17.87 1.55 13.46
C TYR A 5 18.71 2.82 13.31
N HIS A 6 19.62 3.11 14.25
CA HIS A 6 20.50 4.27 14.14
C HIS A 6 21.46 4.19 12.94
N GLN A 7 21.99 3.01 12.63
CA GLN A 7 22.81 2.83 11.44
C GLN A 7 22.04 3.10 10.14
N CYS A 8 20.77 2.70 10.07
CA CYS A 8 19.91 3.03 8.93
C CYS A 8 19.66 4.54 8.84
N LEU A 9 19.46 5.24 9.97
CA LEU A 9 19.34 6.71 9.99
C LEU A 9 20.60 7.42 9.51
N ASP A 10 21.77 6.98 9.98
CA ASP A 10 23.05 7.54 9.59
C ASP A 10 23.31 7.31 8.09
N ALA A 11 23.02 6.10 7.59
CA ALA A 11 23.15 5.77 6.18
C ALA A 11 22.18 6.58 5.30
N ALA A 12 20.93 6.73 5.72
CA ALA A 12 19.93 7.51 5.01
C ALA A 12 20.34 8.99 4.93
N SER A 13 20.83 9.56 6.05
CA SER A 13 21.31 10.95 6.11
C SER A 13 22.54 11.15 5.21
N ALA A 14 23.48 10.21 5.22
CA ALA A 14 24.67 10.27 4.38
C ALA A 14 24.35 10.16 2.89
N TRP A 15 23.40 9.29 2.53
CA TRP A 15 22.91 9.15 1.15
C TRP A 15 22.17 10.40 0.69
N GLU A 16 21.27 10.98 1.50
CA GLU A 16 20.50 12.18 1.14
C GLU A 16 21.42 13.35 0.77
N LEU A 17 22.55 13.53 1.46
CA LEU A 17 23.57 14.54 1.15
C LEU A 17 24.23 14.37 -0.22
N GLN A 18 24.22 13.17 -0.77
CA GLN A 18 24.87 12.82 -2.04
C GLN A 18 23.88 12.52 -3.15
N ALA A 19 22.58 12.47 -2.84
CA ALA A 19 21.54 12.11 -3.79
C ALA A 19 21.46 13.14 -4.91
N THR A 20 21.44 12.65 -6.15
CA THR A 20 21.39 13.50 -7.35
C THR A 20 20.07 13.35 -8.11
N GLY A 21 19.15 12.55 -7.58
CA GLY A 21 17.82 12.28 -8.14
C GLY A 21 17.84 11.34 -9.33
N THR A 22 18.65 10.28 -9.21
CA THR A 22 18.74 9.16 -10.15
C THR A 22 17.69 8.07 -9.86
N THR A 23 17.58 7.07 -10.72
CA THR A 23 16.79 5.85 -10.44
C THR A 23 17.24 5.16 -9.15
N THR A 24 18.55 5.15 -8.85
CA THR A 24 19.07 4.61 -7.60
C THR A 24 18.57 5.42 -6.40
N ASP A 25 18.53 6.75 -6.52
CA ASP A 25 18.00 7.61 -5.46
C ASP A 25 16.50 7.40 -5.26
N PHE A 26 15.74 7.14 -6.34
CA PHE A 26 14.34 6.74 -6.26
C PHE A 26 14.16 5.42 -5.48
N ILE A 27 14.89 4.36 -5.86
CA ILE A 27 14.83 3.05 -5.21
C ILE A 27 15.23 3.18 -3.72
N ALA A 28 16.29 3.92 -3.45
CA ALA A 28 16.79 4.24 -2.12
C ALA A 28 15.70 4.91 -1.25
N ALA A 29 15.08 5.98 -1.73
CA ALA A 29 14.03 6.70 -1.03
C ALA A 29 12.81 5.82 -0.74
N PHE A 30 12.49 4.90 -1.65
CA PHE A 30 11.31 4.05 -1.57
C PHE A 30 11.48 2.87 -0.61
N PHE A 31 12.65 2.23 -0.59
CA PHE A 31 12.90 1.01 0.20
C PHE A 31 13.66 1.21 1.51
N MET A 32 14.36 2.33 1.71
CA MET A 32 15.04 2.63 2.98
C MET A 32 14.17 3.11 4.15
N PRO A 33 12.91 3.57 4.02
CA PRO A 33 12.19 4.05 5.18
C PRO A 33 11.96 2.92 6.21
N PRO A 34 12.22 3.16 7.51
CA PRO A 34 11.84 2.25 8.57
C PRO A 34 10.32 2.39 8.79
N SER A 35 9.54 1.82 7.87
CA SER A 35 8.09 2.01 7.71
C SER A 35 7.25 1.73 8.97
N VAL A 36 7.82 1.05 9.97
CA VAL A 36 7.12 0.63 11.19
C VAL A 36 7.54 1.40 12.45
N PHE A 37 8.65 2.15 12.42
CA PHE A 37 9.23 2.76 13.64
C PHE A 37 9.13 4.29 13.71
N ASP A 38 9.09 4.97 12.56
CA ASP A 38 8.95 6.42 12.49
C ASP A 38 8.14 6.84 11.26
N ILE A 39 6.88 7.22 11.51
CA ILE A 39 5.91 7.57 10.46
C ILE A 39 6.29 8.89 9.79
N GLU A 40 6.84 9.87 10.53
CA GLU A 40 7.24 11.16 9.94
C GLU A 40 8.46 11.00 9.04
N LEU A 41 9.45 10.24 9.49
CA LEU A 41 10.60 9.90 8.65
C LEU A 41 10.16 9.13 7.41
N SER A 42 9.27 8.13 7.59
CA SER A 42 8.75 7.34 6.47
C SER A 42 8.02 8.21 5.45
N TRP A 43 7.23 9.17 5.93
CA TRP A 43 6.56 10.15 5.09
C TRP A 43 7.53 11.08 4.35
N ASN A 44 8.58 11.54 5.03
CA ASN A 44 9.61 12.39 4.41
C ASN A 44 10.37 11.65 3.31
N MET A 45 10.77 10.40 3.56
CA MET A 45 11.41 9.54 2.56
C MET A 45 10.48 9.26 1.38
N PHE A 46 9.20 8.99 1.65
CA PHE A 46 8.22 8.81 0.60
C PHE A 46 8.10 10.04 -0.31
N LYS A 47 8.03 11.25 0.26
CA LYS A 47 8.03 12.51 -0.52
C LYS A 47 9.29 12.65 -1.38
N LEU A 48 10.47 12.31 -0.84
CA LEU A 48 11.72 12.28 -1.62
C LEU A 48 11.61 11.31 -2.81
N GLY A 49 11.07 10.10 -2.57
CA GLY A 49 10.80 9.12 -3.63
C GLY A 49 9.87 9.68 -4.72
N CYS A 50 8.81 10.41 -4.32
CA CYS A 50 7.91 11.09 -5.25
C CYS A 50 8.65 12.13 -6.10
N GLN A 51 9.51 12.96 -5.48
CA GLN A 51 10.29 13.97 -6.17
C GLN A 51 11.28 13.36 -7.17
N TYR A 52 11.93 12.25 -6.80
CA TYR A 52 12.83 11.54 -7.71
C TYR A 52 12.08 10.89 -8.86
N ALA A 53 10.91 10.31 -8.61
CA ALA A 53 10.03 9.77 -9.63
C ALA A 53 9.56 10.83 -10.65
N GLU A 54 9.29 12.06 -10.19
CA GLU A 54 9.01 13.19 -11.08
C GLU A 54 10.23 13.55 -11.92
N LYS A 55 11.42 13.63 -11.30
CA LYS A 55 12.66 14.01 -11.98
C LYS A 55 13.09 13.03 -13.06
N ILE A 56 12.86 11.73 -12.86
CA ILE A 56 13.12 10.70 -13.88
C ILE A 56 11.92 10.48 -14.82
N GLU A 57 10.91 11.35 -14.74
CA GLU A 57 9.72 11.37 -15.60
C GLU A 57 8.88 10.07 -15.59
N LEU A 58 8.80 9.34 -14.47
CA LEU A 58 8.00 8.10 -14.36
C LEU A 58 6.53 8.30 -14.76
N HIS A 59 5.97 9.47 -14.47
CA HIS A 59 4.59 9.83 -14.82
C HIS A 59 4.33 9.99 -16.33
N ARG A 60 5.39 10.00 -17.16
CA ARG A 60 5.32 10.17 -18.62
C ARG A 60 5.81 8.96 -19.39
N LEU A 61 5.99 7.81 -18.73
CA LEU A 61 6.51 6.58 -19.35
C LEU A 61 5.78 6.19 -20.63
N ASP A 62 4.47 6.44 -20.72
CA ASP A 62 3.64 6.06 -21.88
C ASP A 62 3.19 7.26 -22.74
N ASN A 63 3.76 8.46 -22.55
CA ASN A 63 3.32 9.68 -23.23
C ASN A 63 3.82 9.83 -24.69
N ASP A 64 4.89 9.14 -25.10
CA ASP A 64 5.49 9.34 -26.42
C ASP A 64 5.63 8.05 -27.24
N PRO A 65 4.70 7.77 -28.17
CA PRO A 65 4.78 6.63 -29.08
C PRO A 65 5.89 6.75 -30.14
N ASN A 66 6.51 7.93 -30.30
CA ASN A 66 7.58 8.21 -31.26
C ASN A 66 8.94 8.52 -30.62
N SER A 67 9.01 8.67 -29.29
CA SER A 67 10.29 8.60 -28.58
C SER A 67 10.94 7.26 -28.91
N ASN A 68 12.27 7.18 -28.88
CA ASN A 68 13.02 5.96 -29.13
C ASN A 68 12.79 4.83 -28.08
N SER A 69 11.59 4.72 -27.50
CA SER A 69 11.09 3.61 -26.69
C SER A 69 11.12 2.27 -27.45
N THR A 70 11.25 2.29 -28.78
CA THR A 70 11.62 1.12 -29.59
C THR A 70 13.00 0.53 -29.26
N ASN A 71 13.85 1.25 -28.49
CA ASN A 71 15.15 0.76 -28.00
C ASN A 71 15.24 0.57 -26.48
N LEU A 72 14.19 0.90 -25.71
CA LEU A 72 14.21 0.62 -24.27
C LEU A 72 13.72 -0.82 -24.06
N ASP A 73 14.51 -1.61 -23.32
CA ASP A 73 14.12 -2.96 -22.96
C ASP A 73 12.74 -2.95 -22.30
N ASN A 74 11.84 -3.82 -22.78
CA ASN A 74 10.52 -4.01 -22.21
C ASN A 74 10.60 -4.29 -20.71
N SER A 75 11.64 -4.99 -20.24
CA SER A 75 11.83 -5.23 -18.81
C SER A 75 11.97 -3.93 -18.01
N VAL A 76 12.68 -2.94 -18.55
CA VAL A 76 12.92 -1.63 -17.93
C VAL A 76 11.66 -0.79 -17.93
N LEU A 77 10.90 -0.78 -19.03
CA LEU A 77 9.58 -0.12 -19.09
C LEU A 77 8.62 -0.73 -18.07
N ASN A 78 8.57 -2.05 -17.98
CA ASN A 78 7.71 -2.76 -17.05
C ASN A 78 8.07 -2.46 -15.59
N ALA A 79 9.38 -2.45 -15.27
CA ALA A 79 9.87 -2.07 -13.95
C ALA A 79 9.51 -0.63 -13.59
N GLY A 80 9.61 0.31 -14.54
CA GLY A 80 9.17 1.70 -14.35
C GLY A 80 7.68 1.81 -14.03
N ARG A 81 6.81 1.07 -14.74
CA ARG A 81 5.38 1.02 -14.45
C ARG A 81 5.11 0.44 -13.06
N LYS A 82 5.79 -0.65 -12.67
CA LYS A 82 5.66 -1.24 -11.32
C LYS A 82 5.99 -0.22 -10.24
N GLY A 83 7.14 0.45 -10.35
CA GLY A 83 7.54 1.49 -9.40
C GLY A 83 6.56 2.66 -9.33
N PHE A 84 5.98 3.08 -10.46
CA PHE A 84 4.95 4.13 -10.47
C PHE A 84 3.67 3.69 -9.74
N TRP A 85 3.16 2.49 -10.00
CA TRP A 85 1.92 2.02 -9.37
C TRP A 85 2.10 1.65 -7.89
N GLU A 86 3.28 1.18 -7.49
CA GLU A 86 3.65 0.99 -6.08
C GLU A 86 3.66 2.33 -5.33
N LEU A 87 4.22 3.38 -5.95
CA LEU A 87 4.14 4.74 -5.45
C LEU A 87 2.69 5.19 -5.25
N VAL A 88 1.83 5.08 -6.27
CA VAL A 88 0.40 5.47 -6.18
C VAL A 88 -0.29 4.74 -5.03
N THR A 89 -0.02 3.44 -4.90
CA THR A 89 -0.55 2.60 -3.83
C THR A 89 -0.09 3.11 -2.45
N MET A 90 1.19 3.42 -2.29
CA MET A 90 1.71 3.95 -1.02
C MET A 90 1.15 5.33 -0.68
N ASP A 91 0.91 6.21 -1.66
CA ASP A 91 0.30 7.53 -1.42
C ASP A 91 -1.10 7.39 -0.81
N VAL A 92 -1.95 6.52 -1.39
CA VAL A 92 -3.30 6.29 -0.86
C VAL A 92 -3.25 5.66 0.53
N TYR A 93 -2.25 4.82 0.84
CA TYR A 93 -2.06 4.28 2.19
C TYR A 93 -1.64 5.32 3.22
N PHE A 94 -0.63 6.15 2.92
CA PHE A 94 -0.21 7.24 3.80
C PHE A 94 -1.36 8.20 4.09
N ARG A 95 -2.16 8.50 3.06
CA ARG A 95 -3.35 9.33 3.21
C ARG A 95 -4.40 8.67 4.09
N LEU A 96 -4.69 7.39 3.89
CA LEU A 96 -5.76 6.69 4.59
C LEU A 96 -5.42 6.42 6.06
N ILE A 97 -4.25 5.83 6.31
CA ILE A 97 -3.86 5.30 7.62
C ILE A 97 -3.25 6.40 8.51
N HIS A 98 -2.44 7.27 7.90
CA HIS A 98 -1.65 8.27 8.64
C HIS A 98 -2.15 9.70 8.46
N ASN A 99 -3.28 9.89 7.78
CA ASN A 99 -3.87 11.19 7.48
C ASN A 99 -2.85 12.19 6.87
N LYS A 100 -1.93 11.68 6.03
CA LYS A 100 -1.00 12.54 5.30
C LYS A 100 -1.70 13.21 4.11
N PRO A 101 -1.29 14.42 3.71
CA PRO A 101 -1.75 15.00 2.45
C PRO A 101 -1.23 14.16 1.27
N PRO A 102 -1.84 14.24 0.08
CA PRO A 102 -1.28 13.61 -1.11
C PRO A 102 0.13 14.16 -1.40
N ALA A 103 1.10 13.27 -1.59
CA ALA A 103 2.47 13.63 -1.99
C ALA A 103 2.71 13.37 -3.48
N ILE A 104 2.12 12.32 -4.04
CA ILE A 104 2.26 12.09 -5.47
C ILE A 104 1.25 12.95 -6.22
N MET A 105 1.78 13.76 -7.11
CA MET A 105 0.99 14.45 -8.13
C MET A 105 0.46 13.49 -9.23
N ALA A 106 0.37 12.18 -9.00
CA ALA A 106 -0.11 11.18 -9.96
C ALA A 106 -1.62 11.26 -10.19
N CYS A 107 -2.35 12.02 -9.37
CA CYS A 107 -3.71 12.44 -9.69
C CYS A 107 -3.76 13.66 -10.63
N ARG A 108 -2.62 14.15 -11.14
CA ARG A 108 -2.66 15.17 -12.18
C ARG A 108 -3.21 14.55 -13.48
N PRO A 109 -4.05 15.28 -14.22
CA PRO A 109 -4.64 14.80 -15.47
C PRO A 109 -3.63 14.41 -16.57
N ASP A 110 -2.36 14.79 -16.42
CA ASP A 110 -1.29 14.57 -17.41
C ASP A 110 -0.46 13.30 -17.18
N ALA A 111 -0.63 12.62 -16.05
CA ALA A 111 0.00 11.34 -15.78
C ALA A 111 -0.59 10.27 -16.72
N LYS A 112 0.27 9.68 -17.57
CA LYS A 112 -0.11 8.57 -18.46
C LYS A 112 0.87 7.43 -18.26
N VAL A 113 0.46 6.50 -17.42
CA VAL A 113 1.21 5.28 -17.13
C VAL A 113 0.23 4.11 -17.17
N ASN A 114 0.46 3.19 -18.09
CA ASN A 114 -0.30 1.95 -18.21
C ASN A 114 -0.04 1.05 -17.02
N LEU A 115 -0.94 0.08 -16.79
CA LEU A 115 -0.65 -0.98 -15.83
C LEU A 115 0.58 -1.79 -16.30
N PRO A 116 1.43 -2.28 -15.36
CA PRO A 116 2.49 -3.23 -15.64
C PRO A 116 1.97 -4.49 -16.33
N TRP A 117 2.82 -5.11 -17.13
CA TRP A 117 2.56 -6.43 -17.69
C TRP A 117 2.66 -7.51 -16.61
N LEU A 118 1.73 -8.47 -16.68
CA LEU A 118 1.58 -9.55 -15.70
C LEU A 118 2.57 -10.70 -15.87
N SER A 119 3.27 -10.76 -17.01
CA SER A 119 4.25 -11.82 -17.30
C SER A 119 5.40 -11.24 -18.10
N ASP A 120 6.62 -11.60 -17.70
CA ASP A 120 7.79 -11.41 -18.57
C ASP A 120 7.87 -12.61 -19.53
N PRO A 121 8.13 -12.40 -20.83
CA PRO A 121 8.23 -13.50 -21.79
C PRO A 121 9.41 -14.42 -21.43
N GLY A 122 9.13 -15.50 -20.68
CA GLY A 122 10.11 -16.53 -20.30
C GLY A 122 10.13 -17.00 -18.83
N SER A 123 9.22 -16.51 -17.98
CA SER A 123 9.26 -16.81 -16.54
C SER A 123 8.59 -18.15 -16.13
N GLN A 124 9.04 -18.73 -15.00
CA GLN A 124 8.59 -20.00 -14.43
C GLN A 124 7.29 -19.83 -13.63
N VAL A 125 6.37 -20.79 -13.83
CA VAL A 125 4.92 -20.73 -13.52
C VAL A 125 4.55 -20.59 -12.03
N GLY A 126 5.44 -20.88 -11.07
CA GLY A 126 5.10 -21.00 -9.64
C GLY A 126 5.13 -19.70 -8.83
N GLU A 127 6.31 -19.13 -8.63
CA GLU A 127 6.55 -17.94 -7.79
C GLU A 127 6.01 -16.64 -8.42
N GLU A 128 5.98 -16.60 -9.76
CA GLU A 128 5.39 -15.52 -10.54
C GLU A 128 3.88 -15.40 -10.28
N THR A 129 3.17 -16.52 -10.10
CA THR A 129 1.70 -16.50 -9.93
C THR A 129 1.26 -15.77 -8.67
N THR A 130 1.95 -15.97 -7.54
CA THR A 130 1.64 -15.29 -6.26
C THR A 130 1.88 -13.79 -6.37
N THR A 131 3.03 -13.41 -6.94
CA THR A 131 3.42 -12.00 -7.10
C THR A 131 2.48 -11.26 -8.06
N THR A 132 2.13 -11.90 -9.18
CA THR A 132 1.17 -11.35 -10.15
C THR A 132 -0.23 -11.23 -9.54
N THR A 133 -0.66 -12.23 -8.77
CA THR A 133 -1.96 -12.16 -8.07
C THR A 133 -1.98 -11.03 -7.04
N ARG A 134 -0.93 -10.90 -6.23
CA ARG A 134 -0.77 -9.76 -5.30
C ARG A 134 -0.88 -8.43 -6.04
N PHE A 135 -0.14 -8.28 -7.13
CA PHE A 135 -0.18 -7.06 -7.94
C PHE A 135 -1.60 -6.71 -8.42
N LEU A 136 -2.37 -7.70 -8.88
CA LEU A 136 -3.75 -7.51 -9.33
C LEU A 136 -4.69 -7.07 -8.19
N ILE A 137 -4.53 -7.67 -7.01
CA ILE A 137 -5.32 -7.33 -5.82
C ILE A 137 -4.96 -5.92 -5.34
N ASP A 138 -3.67 -5.63 -5.20
CA ASP A 138 -3.16 -4.34 -4.75
C ASP A 138 -3.63 -3.23 -5.72
N SER A 139 -3.56 -3.47 -7.03
CA SER A 139 -4.06 -2.51 -8.04
C SER A 139 -5.56 -2.24 -7.93
N ARG A 140 -6.39 -3.29 -7.86
CA ARG A 140 -7.86 -3.13 -7.73
C ARG A 140 -8.22 -2.40 -6.43
N ARG A 141 -7.54 -2.72 -5.34
CA ARG A 141 -7.72 -2.04 -4.05
C ARG A 141 -7.28 -0.58 -4.12
N THR A 142 -6.18 -0.26 -4.80
CA THR A 142 -5.74 1.12 -5.02
C THR A 142 -6.80 1.92 -5.77
N PHE A 143 -7.44 1.37 -6.81
CA PHE A 143 -8.56 2.04 -7.49
C PHE A 143 -9.75 2.29 -6.56
N ILE A 144 -10.15 1.32 -5.74
CA ILE A 144 -11.21 1.50 -4.72
C ILE A 144 -10.86 2.64 -3.76
N LEU A 145 -9.60 2.73 -3.32
CA LEU A 145 -9.14 3.82 -2.46
C LEU A 145 -9.14 5.18 -3.16
N MET A 146 -8.80 5.22 -4.45
CA MET A 146 -8.89 6.45 -5.25
C MET A 146 -10.35 6.93 -5.35
N ASP A 147 -11.30 6.02 -5.59
CA ASP A 147 -12.74 6.33 -5.62
C ASP A 147 -13.26 6.81 -4.26
N PHE A 148 -12.77 6.21 -3.17
CA PHE A 148 -13.07 6.68 -1.81
C PHE A 148 -12.60 8.12 -1.60
N PHE A 149 -11.36 8.45 -1.98
CA PHE A 149 -10.84 9.80 -1.85
C PHE A 149 -11.56 10.81 -2.75
N GLN A 150 -11.94 10.40 -3.96
CA GLN A 150 -12.76 11.24 -4.83
C GLN A 150 -14.13 11.53 -4.17
N SER A 151 -14.76 10.51 -3.57
CA SER A 151 -16.03 10.65 -2.84
C SER A 151 -15.89 11.60 -1.64
N LEU A 152 -14.76 11.58 -0.94
CA LEU A 152 -14.48 12.53 0.15
C LEU A 152 -14.37 13.97 -0.35
N GLU A 153 -13.69 14.21 -1.47
CA GLU A 153 -13.59 15.55 -2.06
C GLU A 153 -14.95 16.03 -2.58
N ASP A 154 -15.72 15.15 -3.21
CA ASP A 154 -17.07 15.45 -3.68
C ASP A 154 -18.02 15.80 -2.53
N TYR A 155 -17.94 15.08 -1.40
CA TYR A 155 -18.71 15.39 -0.19
C TYR A 155 -18.35 16.75 0.41
N LYS A 156 -17.06 17.11 0.45
CA LYS A 156 -16.63 18.45 0.90
C LYS A 156 -17.20 19.56 0.02
N ALA A 157 -17.29 19.31 -1.29
CA ALA A 157 -17.89 20.25 -2.23
C ALA A 157 -19.43 20.27 -2.15
N ARG A 158 -20.05 19.12 -1.87
CA ARG A 158 -21.50 18.88 -1.85
C ARG A 158 -21.88 17.95 -0.69
N PRO A 159 -22.22 18.51 0.49
CA PRO A 159 -22.48 17.73 1.70
C PRO A 159 -23.81 16.95 1.73
N ASP A 160 -24.56 16.94 0.63
CA ASP A 160 -25.83 16.22 0.48
C ASP A 160 -25.64 14.74 0.09
N LEU A 161 -24.41 14.35 -0.27
CA LEU A 161 -24.06 12.96 -0.61
C LEU A 161 -24.01 12.08 0.65
N ASP A 162 -24.58 10.87 0.56
CA ASP A 162 -24.44 9.85 1.59
C ASP A 162 -23.05 9.20 1.51
N LEU A 163 -22.07 9.89 2.11
CA LEU A 163 -20.67 9.49 2.15
C LEU A 163 -20.48 8.13 2.82
N VAL A 164 -21.24 7.83 3.88
CA VAL A 164 -21.08 6.57 4.62
C VAL A 164 -21.61 5.39 3.82
N SER A 165 -22.80 5.50 3.23
CA SER A 165 -23.33 4.45 2.34
C SER A 165 -22.43 4.22 1.12
N THR A 166 -21.89 5.29 0.52
CA THR A 166 -20.92 5.19 -0.58
C THR A 166 -19.65 4.46 -0.12
N THR A 167 -19.16 4.78 1.08
CA THR A 167 -17.99 4.13 1.67
C THR A 167 -18.25 2.65 1.99
N GLU A 168 -19.44 2.30 2.46
CA GLU A 168 -19.85 0.91 2.69
C GLU A 168 -19.84 0.10 1.39
N ALA A 169 -20.31 0.67 0.28
CA ALA A 169 -20.27 0.02 -1.03
C ALA A 169 -18.82 -0.29 -1.44
N LEU A 170 -17.90 0.68 -1.30
CA LEU A 170 -16.48 0.49 -1.57
C LEU A 170 -15.83 -0.55 -0.65
N CYS A 171 -16.25 -0.62 0.63
CA CYS A 171 -15.79 -1.67 1.54
C CYS A 171 -16.24 -3.07 1.09
N ARG A 172 -17.48 -3.19 0.59
CA ARG A 172 -17.99 -4.45 0.03
C ARG A 172 -17.29 -4.84 -1.27
N ASP A 173 -16.82 -3.89 -2.05
CA ASP A 173 -15.98 -4.18 -3.23
C ASP A 173 -14.64 -4.81 -2.82
N ILE A 174 -14.06 -4.43 -1.67
CA ILE A 174 -12.88 -5.09 -1.09
C ILE A 174 -13.22 -6.51 -0.63
N GLU A 175 -14.34 -6.71 0.10
CA GLU A 175 -14.77 -8.05 0.53
C GLU A 175 -15.00 -8.96 -0.68
N THR A 176 -15.71 -8.46 -1.70
CA THR A 176 -15.96 -9.19 -2.96
C THR A 176 -14.67 -9.54 -3.69
N LEU A 177 -13.69 -8.62 -3.70
CA LEU A 177 -12.36 -8.89 -4.24
C LEU A 177 -11.69 -10.04 -3.47
N TYR A 178 -11.80 -10.08 -2.14
CA TYR A 178 -11.12 -11.08 -1.32
C TYR A 178 -11.79 -12.44 -1.41
N GLU A 179 -13.11 -12.47 -1.57
CA GLU A 179 -13.88 -13.67 -1.88
C GLU A 179 -13.50 -14.23 -3.27
N GLN A 180 -13.42 -13.37 -4.30
CA GLN A 180 -13.06 -13.78 -5.67
C GLN A 180 -11.71 -14.48 -5.75
N TRP A 181 -10.74 -14.06 -4.93
CA TRP A 181 -9.40 -14.61 -4.88
C TRP A 181 -9.17 -15.58 -3.71
N GLU A 182 -10.24 -15.93 -2.98
CA GLU A 182 -10.23 -16.84 -1.83
C GLU A 182 -9.12 -16.52 -0.82
N ILE A 183 -8.89 -15.23 -0.54
CA ILE A 183 -7.72 -14.75 0.21
C ILE A 183 -7.62 -15.40 1.60
N ASP A 184 -8.74 -15.53 2.30
CA ASP A 184 -8.76 -16.17 3.63
C ASP A 184 -8.38 -17.64 3.60
N ALA A 185 -8.87 -18.38 2.59
CA ALA A 185 -8.52 -19.77 2.40
C ALA A 185 -7.05 -19.90 1.99
N TRP A 186 -6.57 -18.97 1.17
CA TRP A 186 -5.19 -18.93 0.73
C TRP A 186 -4.23 -18.67 1.90
N VAL A 187 -4.50 -17.70 2.78
CA VAL A 187 -3.71 -17.48 4.01
C VAL A 187 -3.60 -18.77 4.83
N ARG A 188 -4.74 -19.43 5.10
CA ARG A 188 -4.77 -20.68 5.89
C ARG A 188 -3.94 -21.79 5.24
N LYS A 189 -4.06 -21.96 3.93
CA LYS A 189 -3.31 -22.97 3.16
C LYS A 189 -1.80 -22.70 3.19
N MET A 190 -1.38 -21.43 3.14
CA MET A 190 0.04 -21.07 3.09
C MET A 190 0.75 -21.24 4.42
N ILE A 191 0.04 -21.41 5.55
CA ILE A 191 0.66 -21.76 6.84
C ILE A 191 1.34 -23.13 6.76
N GLU A 192 0.81 -24.01 5.93
CA GLU A 192 1.35 -25.36 5.72
C GLU A 192 2.49 -25.38 4.69
N SER A 193 2.83 -24.24 4.05
CA SER A 193 3.84 -24.14 2.99
C SER A 193 4.83 -22.99 3.22
N ASP A 194 6.13 -23.28 3.24
CA ASP A 194 7.20 -22.36 3.68
C ASP A 194 7.50 -21.13 2.78
N GLY A 195 6.73 -20.87 1.72
CA GLY A 195 7.19 -19.98 0.64
C GLY A 195 6.74 -18.51 0.71
N GLN A 196 5.48 -18.22 1.04
CA GLN A 196 4.88 -16.90 0.74
C GLN A 196 3.76 -16.48 1.72
N LEU A 197 3.71 -17.09 2.92
CA LEU A 197 2.69 -16.78 3.93
C LEU A 197 2.63 -15.27 4.25
N TRP A 198 3.79 -14.65 4.45
CA TRP A 198 3.89 -13.21 4.75
C TRP A 198 3.36 -12.32 3.64
N THR A 199 3.55 -12.73 2.38
CA THR A 199 3.06 -11.99 1.21
C THR A 199 1.54 -11.95 1.19
N ILE A 200 0.89 -13.12 1.33
CA ILE A 200 -0.57 -13.23 1.26
C ILE A 200 -1.25 -12.73 2.53
N ALA A 201 -0.66 -12.98 3.70
CA ALA A 201 -1.15 -12.40 4.95
C ALA A 201 -1.02 -10.87 4.94
N GLY A 202 0.05 -10.31 4.37
CA GLY A 202 0.20 -8.87 4.16
C GLY A 202 -0.94 -8.30 3.32
N VAL A 203 -1.24 -8.92 2.17
CA VAL A 203 -2.38 -8.53 1.33
C VAL A 203 -3.67 -8.57 2.15
N ALA A 204 -3.93 -9.65 2.88
CA ALA A 204 -5.15 -9.77 3.69
C ALA A 204 -5.27 -8.65 4.74
N LEU A 205 -4.21 -8.43 5.52
CA LEU A 205 -4.16 -7.38 6.56
C LEU A 205 -4.37 -5.98 5.96
N GLU A 206 -3.74 -5.68 4.83
CA GLU A 206 -3.85 -4.39 4.14
C GLU A 206 -5.30 -4.09 3.75
N GLY A 207 -6.04 -5.05 3.19
CA GLY A 207 -7.44 -4.83 2.77
C GLY A 207 -8.42 -4.66 3.92
N TYR A 208 -8.33 -5.49 4.95
CA TYR A 208 -9.17 -5.31 6.14
C TYR A 208 -8.84 -4.02 6.88
N THR A 209 -7.57 -3.59 6.87
CA THR A 209 -7.18 -2.27 7.36
C THR A 209 -7.84 -1.15 6.54
N CYS A 210 -7.87 -1.27 5.21
CA CYS A 210 -8.58 -0.29 4.37
C CYS A 210 -10.05 -0.14 4.77
N ILE A 211 -10.79 -1.24 4.98
CA ILE A 211 -12.20 -1.22 5.40
C ILE A 211 -12.37 -0.41 6.69
N ILE A 212 -11.55 -0.72 7.71
CA ILE A 212 -11.62 -0.07 9.02
C ILE A 212 -11.37 1.44 8.89
N PHE A 213 -10.30 1.83 8.21
CA PHE A 213 -9.90 3.24 8.13
C PHE A 213 -10.80 4.07 7.20
N MET A 214 -11.32 3.48 6.12
CA MET A 214 -12.28 4.16 5.25
C MET A 214 -13.56 4.51 6.01
N LEU A 215 -14.16 3.54 6.70
CA LEU A 215 -15.39 3.76 7.48
C LEU A 215 -15.15 4.72 8.65
N ARG A 216 -14.03 4.55 9.37
CA ARG A 216 -13.65 5.48 10.45
C ARG A 216 -13.60 6.92 9.94
N ARG A 217 -12.99 7.13 8.78
CA ARG A 217 -12.82 8.46 8.19
C ARG A 217 -14.13 9.03 7.66
N ALA A 218 -14.94 8.23 6.96
CA ALA A 218 -16.25 8.65 6.47
C ALA A 218 -17.18 9.09 7.61
N ILE A 219 -17.26 8.30 8.68
CA ILE A 219 -18.06 8.60 9.87
C ILE A 219 -17.55 9.86 10.57
N SER A 220 -16.22 9.97 10.78
CA SER A 220 -15.61 11.16 11.40
C SER A 220 -15.90 12.44 10.62
N VAL A 221 -15.77 12.42 9.29
CA VAL A 221 -16.07 13.57 8.42
C VAL A 221 -17.55 13.93 8.47
N ARG A 222 -18.45 12.95 8.44
CA ARG A 222 -19.90 13.18 8.53
C ARG A 222 -20.31 13.76 9.89
N SER A 223 -19.77 13.21 10.97
CA SER A 223 -20.11 13.63 12.34
C SER A 223 -19.43 14.92 12.78
N GLY A 224 -18.47 15.44 12.01
CA GLY A 224 -17.68 16.64 12.36
C GLY A 224 -16.74 16.43 13.56
N ILE A 225 -16.51 15.18 13.96
CA ILE A 225 -15.65 14.82 15.09
C ILE A 225 -14.21 14.70 14.59
N PRO A 226 -13.21 15.31 15.25
CA PRO A 226 -11.81 15.16 14.86
C PRO A 226 -11.36 13.69 14.87
N GLU A 227 -10.63 13.25 13.83
CA GLU A 227 -10.12 11.86 13.67
C GLU A 227 -9.28 11.34 14.87
N ASN A 228 -8.76 12.26 15.70
CA ASN A 228 -7.87 12.00 16.83
C ASN A 228 -8.59 11.76 18.18
N GLN A 229 -9.93 11.84 18.23
CA GLN A 229 -10.70 11.54 19.44
C GLN A 229 -10.90 10.01 19.59
N GLU A 230 -11.26 9.54 20.79
CA GLU A 230 -11.58 8.12 21.04
C GLU A 230 -12.49 7.55 19.95
N LEU A 231 -12.23 6.30 19.54
CA LEU A 231 -12.96 5.62 18.46
C LEU A 231 -14.47 5.72 18.69
N ASP A 232 -15.14 6.42 17.77
CA ASP A 232 -16.59 6.63 17.81
C ASP A 232 -17.31 5.27 18.00
N PRO A 233 -18.23 5.15 18.98
CA PRO A 233 -19.06 3.96 19.14
C PRO A 233 -19.74 3.52 17.84
N GLU A 234 -20.07 4.45 16.94
CA GLU A 234 -20.63 4.16 15.64
C GLU A 234 -19.63 3.38 14.75
N VAL A 235 -18.36 3.76 14.75
CA VAL A 235 -17.30 3.05 14.01
C VAL A 235 -17.05 1.67 14.60
N THR A 236 -16.91 1.58 15.93
CA THR A 236 -16.58 0.31 16.60
C THR A 236 -17.69 -0.72 16.56
N ASN A 237 -18.95 -0.29 16.51
CA ASN A 237 -20.12 -1.18 16.39
C ASN A 237 -20.51 -1.45 14.93
N HIS A 238 -19.83 -0.83 13.95
CA HIS A 238 -20.16 -1.01 12.55
C HIS A 238 -19.90 -2.47 12.11
N PRO A 239 -20.86 -3.16 11.47
CA PRO A 239 -20.73 -4.58 11.12
C PRO A 239 -19.50 -4.90 10.27
N LEU A 240 -19.21 -4.10 9.25
CA LEU A 240 -18.02 -4.26 8.39
C LEU A 240 -16.71 -4.08 9.15
N VAL A 241 -16.64 -3.12 10.09
CA VAL A 241 -15.45 -2.88 10.92
C VAL A 241 -15.21 -4.05 11.87
N LEU A 242 -16.27 -4.54 12.51
CA LEU A 242 -16.20 -5.72 13.38
C LEU A 242 -15.77 -6.97 12.61
N ASN A 243 -16.29 -7.16 11.40
CA ASN A 243 -15.92 -8.29 10.55
C ASN A 243 -14.43 -8.23 10.16
N ALA A 244 -13.99 -7.09 9.60
CA ALA A 244 -12.60 -6.85 9.24
C ALA A 244 -11.64 -7.02 10.44
N SER A 245 -12.04 -6.52 11.62
CA SER A 245 -11.24 -6.66 12.84
C SER A 245 -11.07 -8.12 13.26
N ARG A 246 -12.13 -8.94 13.14
CA ARG A 246 -12.05 -10.39 13.44
C ARG A 246 -11.11 -11.10 12.47
N TYR A 247 -11.18 -10.79 11.18
CA TYR A 247 -10.26 -11.36 10.19
C TYR A 247 -8.81 -10.97 10.46
N ILE A 248 -8.53 -9.70 10.77
CA ILE A 248 -7.18 -9.26 11.16
C ILE A 248 -6.67 -10.06 12.36
N LEU A 249 -7.49 -10.19 13.42
CA LEU A 249 -7.12 -10.96 14.61
C LEU A 249 -6.86 -12.43 14.30
N GLU A 250 -7.68 -13.04 13.44
CA GLU A 250 -7.50 -14.43 13.00
C GLU A 250 -6.18 -14.59 12.22
N ILE A 251 -5.91 -13.72 11.25
CA ILE A 251 -4.67 -13.75 10.46
C ILE A 251 -3.44 -13.55 11.37
N VAL A 252 -3.48 -12.60 12.29
CA VAL A 252 -2.38 -12.37 13.24
C VAL A 252 -2.18 -13.58 14.15
N ALA A 253 -3.25 -14.20 14.65
CA ALA A 253 -3.16 -15.41 15.46
C ALA A 253 -2.52 -16.57 14.68
N LEU A 254 -2.90 -16.72 13.40
CA LEU A 254 -2.32 -17.70 12.50
C LEU A 254 -0.82 -17.45 12.25
N LEU A 255 -0.43 -16.20 11.99
CA LEU A 255 0.98 -15.82 11.82
C LEU A 255 1.80 -16.09 13.08
N LEU A 256 1.27 -15.75 14.25
CA LEU A 256 1.95 -15.98 15.53
C LEU A 256 2.13 -17.48 15.82
N ALA A 257 1.17 -18.32 15.43
CA ALA A 257 1.28 -19.77 15.55
C ALA A 257 2.30 -20.38 14.58
N ALA A 258 2.48 -19.77 13.41
CA ALA A 258 3.45 -20.20 12.40
C ALA A 258 4.90 -19.84 12.75
N ILE A 259 5.12 -18.81 13.58
CA ILE A 259 6.46 -18.49 14.08
C ILE A 259 6.87 -19.59 15.07
N PRO A 260 7.95 -20.36 14.82
CA PRO A 260 8.45 -21.31 15.81
C PRO A 260 8.66 -20.55 17.11
N SER A 261 8.15 -21.06 18.23
CA SER A 261 8.34 -20.46 19.55
C SER A 261 9.78 -19.99 19.61
N MET A 262 10.03 -18.67 19.67
CA MET A 262 11.36 -18.17 19.96
C MET A 262 11.68 -18.72 21.33
N GLY A 263 12.32 -19.89 21.36
CA GLY A 263 12.90 -20.45 22.55
C GLY A 263 13.75 -19.33 23.10
N THR A 264 13.35 -18.85 24.27
CA THR A 264 14.09 -17.88 25.05
C THR A 264 15.53 -18.35 25.02
N VAL A 265 16.37 -17.70 24.21
CA VAL A 265 17.81 -17.86 24.31
C VAL A 265 18.13 -17.22 25.64
N ALA A 266 18.06 -18.03 26.70
CA ALA A 266 18.63 -17.70 27.97
C ALA A 266 20.11 -17.47 27.68
N VAL A 267 20.48 -16.20 27.57
CA VAL A 267 21.87 -15.78 27.54
C VAL A 267 22.39 -16.08 28.94
N THR A 268 22.93 -17.28 29.14
CA THR A 268 23.89 -17.52 30.21
C THR A 268 25.19 -16.90 29.77
N VAL A 269 25.47 -15.70 30.27
CA VAL A 269 26.83 -15.21 30.51
C VAL A 269 26.88 -14.73 31.95
#